data_AF-A0A5C7PIH8-F1
#
_entry.id   AF-A0A5C7PIH8-F1
#
_cell.length_a   1.000
_cell.length_b   1.000
_cell.length_c   1.000
_cell.angle_alpha   90.00
_cell.angle_beta   90.00
_cell.angle_gamma   90.00
#
_symmetry.space_group_name_H-M   'P 1'
#
loop_
_entity.id
_entity.type
_entity.pdbx_description
1 polymer ?
#
loop_
_entity_poly.entity_id
_entity_poly.type
_entity_poly.pdbx_seq_one_letter_code
_entity_poly.pdbx_strand_id
1 'polypeptide(L)'
;MASAPWVAWKCATERPAPMQRTRLTFKLGWPLLGGALLAGAVGAMALSWLAQWPLSSAWLQALPSSLMMAATLPAASAISGSWSLAQRGVSRVLPTWAASAALVGLLSGGMSWGWASLCGTAGPHLSAVTTATGLLASLFFLVALMLADAVNAQARWLEAQQRQEQSMDRAREAELLMLRTQIQPHFLFNCLNSISALTQFDPAGARDMTLQLAQYFRQTLVLTQRRLVTLEEELAHGQVFLDIERVRFGDRLQVQVLDHERAQAVLMPPMLLQPLLENALKHGVAECLDGGTVRVEAMVQDDWLRLSVTNPLPPDPPAHAPPLAAHQGTGTGLANIRQRLASLYGTQAQLELSRQDGEFRALITLPRRYAHHDFDAHPGPDR
;
A
#
# COMPACT_ATOMS: atom_id res chain seq x y z
N MET A 1 -24.70 19.41 -17.79
CA MET A 1 -23.35 19.75 -17.29
C MET A 1 -23.01 18.71 -16.22
N ALA A 2 -22.47 17.52 -16.48
CA ALA A 2 -21.31 17.07 -17.26
C ALA A 2 -19.95 17.58 -16.71
N SER A 3 -19.39 16.82 -15.76
CA SER A 3 -17.96 16.68 -15.33
C SER A 3 -17.95 16.39 -13.81
N ALA A 4 -17.27 15.41 -13.22
CA ALA A 4 -16.20 14.50 -13.64
C ALA A 4 -16.11 13.28 -12.68
N PRO A 5 -15.93 12.04 -13.19
CA PRO A 5 -15.37 10.94 -12.43
C PRO A 5 -14.03 10.52 -13.08
N TRP A 6 -12.93 11.20 -12.76
CA TRP A 6 -11.62 10.96 -13.39
C TRP A 6 -10.52 10.40 -12.46
N VAL A 7 -10.81 10.09 -11.20
CA VAL A 7 -9.75 9.68 -10.25
C VAL A 7 -9.66 8.16 -10.01
N ALA A 8 -10.68 7.37 -10.36
CA ALA A 8 -10.74 5.96 -9.95
C ALA A 8 -10.23 4.93 -10.98
N TRP A 9 -9.82 5.32 -12.19
CA TRP A 9 -9.54 4.33 -13.27
C TRP A 9 -8.05 4.13 -13.61
N LYS A 10 -7.12 4.73 -12.87
CA LYS A 10 -5.68 4.68 -13.19
C LYS A 10 -4.85 3.68 -12.39
N CYS A 11 -5.48 2.75 -11.66
CA CYS A 11 -4.76 1.82 -10.77
C CYS A 11 -4.80 0.32 -11.17
N ALA A 12 -5.35 -0.03 -12.34
CA ALA A 12 -5.51 -1.45 -12.69
C ALA A 12 -5.40 -1.73 -14.19
N THR A 13 -4.26 -1.44 -14.84
CA THR A 13 -3.87 -2.12 -16.11
C THR A 13 -2.44 -1.80 -16.57
N GLU A 14 -1.48 -1.49 -15.69
CA GLU A 14 -0.07 -1.61 -16.09
C GLU A 14 0.37 -3.06 -15.96
N ARG A 15 -0.02 -3.87 -16.96
CA ARG A 15 0.73 -5.10 -17.25
C ARG A 15 2.17 -4.65 -17.52
N PRO A 16 3.20 -5.24 -16.89
CA PRO A 16 4.57 -4.90 -17.23
C PRO A 16 4.76 -5.08 -18.73
N ALA A 17 5.21 -4.00 -19.39
CA ALA A 17 5.25 -3.91 -20.83
C ALA A 17 6.03 -5.10 -21.43
N PRO A 18 5.45 -5.86 -22.37
CA PRO A 18 6.17 -6.97 -23.04
C PRO A 18 7.41 -6.48 -23.80
N MET A 19 7.59 -5.17 -23.97
CA MET A 19 8.70 -4.54 -24.69
C MET A 19 10.09 -4.78 -24.08
N GLN A 20 10.23 -5.01 -22.76
CA GLN A 20 11.55 -5.28 -22.17
C GLN A 20 12.07 -6.69 -22.52
N ARG A 21 11.20 -7.70 -22.51
CA ARG A 21 11.56 -9.08 -22.88
C ARG A 21 12.05 -9.16 -24.33
N THR A 22 11.37 -8.49 -25.26
CA THR A 22 11.74 -8.48 -26.69
C THR A 22 13.05 -7.74 -26.97
N ARG A 23 13.36 -6.68 -26.21
CA ARG A 23 14.64 -5.96 -26.35
C ARG A 23 15.82 -6.77 -25.80
N LEU A 24 15.60 -7.59 -24.79
CA LEU A 24 16.64 -8.40 -24.16
C LEU A 24 17.00 -9.63 -25.01
N THR A 25 16.00 -10.33 -25.56
CA THR A 25 16.21 -11.42 -26.52
C THR A 25 16.91 -10.93 -27.79
N PHE A 26 16.57 -9.73 -28.26
CA PHE A 26 17.25 -9.09 -29.39
C PHE A 26 18.71 -8.72 -29.09
N LYS A 27 19.00 -8.20 -27.88
CA LYS A 27 20.36 -7.84 -27.46
C LYS A 27 21.27 -9.05 -27.21
N LEU A 28 20.73 -10.18 -26.76
CA LEU A 28 21.49 -11.43 -26.59
C LEU A 28 21.61 -12.26 -27.87
N GLY A 29 20.71 -12.07 -28.84
CA GLY A 29 20.73 -12.82 -30.10
C GLY A 29 22.01 -12.62 -30.92
N TRP A 30 22.53 -11.40 -30.99
CA TRP A 30 23.75 -11.08 -31.76
C TRP A 30 25.05 -11.69 -31.23
N PRO A 31 25.39 -11.58 -29.93
CA PRO A 31 26.59 -12.22 -29.40
C PRO A 31 26.53 -13.76 -29.45
N LEU A 32 25.33 -14.34 -29.27
CA LEU A 32 25.14 -15.78 -29.38
C LEU A 32 25.21 -16.27 -30.85
N LEU A 33 24.67 -15.50 -31.80
CA LEU A 33 24.83 -15.74 -33.24
C LEU A 33 26.31 -15.68 -33.64
N GLY A 34 27.03 -14.65 -33.19
CA GLY A 34 28.47 -14.53 -33.41
C GLY A 34 29.26 -15.69 -32.81
N GLY A 35 28.89 -16.13 -31.60
CA GLY A 35 29.46 -17.31 -30.94
C GLY A 35 29.20 -18.61 -31.69
N ALA A 36 28.00 -18.80 -32.25
CA ALA A 36 27.67 -19.97 -33.07
C ALA A 36 28.48 -20.01 -34.37
N LEU A 37 28.65 -18.87 -35.04
CA LEU A 37 29.47 -18.75 -36.24
C LEU A 37 30.96 -18.98 -35.96
N LEU A 38 31.46 -18.46 -34.83
CA LEU A 38 32.85 -18.65 -34.40
C LEU A 38 33.13 -20.11 -34.02
N ALA A 39 32.22 -20.76 -33.30
CA ALA A 39 32.31 -22.18 -33.00
C ALA A 39 32.32 -23.04 -34.27
N GLY A 40 31.53 -22.66 -35.27
CA GLY A 40 31.55 -23.20 -36.63
C GLY A 40 32.90 -23.11 -37.31
N ALA A 41 33.47 -21.91 -37.34
CA ALA A 41 34.78 -21.64 -37.95
C ALA A 41 35.89 -22.47 -37.27
N VAL A 42 35.89 -22.53 -35.93
CA VAL A 42 36.84 -23.36 -35.16
C VAL A 42 36.63 -24.85 -35.47
N GLY A 43 35.37 -25.30 -35.57
CA GLY A 43 35.03 -26.67 -35.96
C GLY A 43 35.55 -27.03 -37.35
N ALA A 44 35.40 -26.14 -38.34
CA ALA A 44 35.94 -26.32 -39.69
C ALA A 44 37.47 -26.46 -39.69
N MET A 45 38.16 -25.60 -38.93
CA MET A 45 39.62 -25.64 -38.82
C MET A 45 40.09 -26.94 -38.14
N ALA A 46 39.40 -27.37 -37.07
CA ALA A 46 39.70 -28.61 -36.37
C ALA A 46 39.49 -29.84 -37.26
N LEU A 47 38.41 -29.87 -38.06
CA LEU A 47 38.15 -30.95 -39.02
C LEU A 47 39.22 -31.00 -40.12
N SER A 48 39.62 -29.85 -40.65
CA SER A 48 40.68 -29.79 -41.67
C SER A 48 42.02 -30.29 -41.13
N TRP A 49 42.37 -29.94 -39.88
CA TRP A 49 43.64 -30.33 -39.27
C TRP A 49 43.66 -31.79 -38.79
N LEU A 50 42.61 -32.24 -38.08
CA LEU A 50 42.55 -33.57 -37.48
C LEU A 50 42.20 -34.67 -38.48
N ALA A 51 41.28 -34.40 -39.41
CA ALA A 51 40.84 -35.37 -40.39
C ALA A 51 41.55 -35.24 -41.74
N GLN A 52 42.51 -34.30 -41.86
CA GLN A 52 43.21 -33.94 -43.11
C GLN A 52 42.26 -33.60 -44.26
N TRP A 53 41.12 -32.98 -43.92
CA TRP A 53 40.12 -32.61 -44.91
C TRP A 53 40.51 -31.35 -45.68
N PRO A 54 40.21 -31.27 -46.99
CA PRO A 54 40.30 -30.04 -47.75
C PRO A 54 39.51 -28.94 -47.04
N LEU A 55 40.09 -27.75 -46.92
CA LEU A 55 39.46 -26.62 -46.22
C LEU A 55 38.06 -26.31 -46.78
N SER A 56 37.87 -26.46 -48.09
CA SER A 56 36.58 -26.32 -48.77
C SER A 56 35.52 -27.27 -48.24
N SER A 57 35.85 -28.54 -48.06
CA SER A 57 34.93 -29.57 -47.53
C SER A 57 34.61 -29.36 -46.04
N ALA A 58 35.57 -28.88 -45.26
CA ALA A 58 35.37 -28.57 -43.84
C ALA A 58 34.44 -27.36 -43.65
N TRP A 59 34.61 -26.30 -44.45
CA TRP A 59 33.71 -25.14 -44.45
C TRP A 59 32.30 -25.49 -44.92
N LEU A 60 32.19 -26.33 -45.95
CA LEU A 60 30.92 -26.78 -46.51
C LEU A 60 30.10 -27.59 -45.50
N GLN A 61 30.75 -28.24 -44.54
CA GLN A 61 30.08 -28.90 -43.42
C GLN A 61 29.79 -27.98 -42.23
N ALA A 62 30.69 -27.05 -41.91
CA ALA A 62 30.58 -26.22 -40.72
C ALA A 62 29.51 -25.12 -40.82
N LEU A 63 29.36 -24.45 -41.96
CA LEU A 63 28.43 -23.32 -42.11
C LEU A 63 26.97 -23.69 -41.82
N PRO A 64 26.39 -24.77 -42.38
CA PRO A 64 25.01 -25.16 -42.08
C PRO A 64 24.79 -25.49 -40.61
N SER A 65 25.74 -26.20 -39.98
CA SER A 65 25.65 -26.56 -38.56
C SER A 65 25.65 -25.33 -37.63
N SER A 66 26.39 -24.28 -38.02
CA SER A 66 26.49 -23.02 -37.27
C SER A 66 25.21 -22.19 -37.37
N LEU A 67 24.62 -22.12 -38.57
CA LEU A 67 23.33 -21.45 -38.79
C LEU A 67 22.21 -22.15 -38.04
N MET A 68 22.23 -23.48 -38.01
CA MET A 68 21.29 -24.26 -37.22
C MET A 68 21.43 -24.00 -35.71
N MET A 69 22.65 -23.99 -35.18
CA MET A 69 22.88 -23.64 -33.77
C MET A 69 22.31 -22.26 -33.44
N ALA A 70 22.51 -21.28 -34.32
CA ALA A 70 21.94 -19.95 -34.14
C ALA A 70 20.40 -19.95 -34.14
N ALA A 71 19.76 -20.78 -34.97
CA ALA A 71 18.30 -20.90 -35.03
C ALA A 71 17.68 -21.48 -33.74
N THR A 72 18.47 -22.16 -32.89
CA THR A 72 17.97 -22.71 -31.61
C THR A 72 17.96 -21.70 -30.46
N LEU A 73 18.63 -20.55 -30.61
CA LEU A 73 18.75 -19.55 -29.54
C LEU A 73 17.41 -18.95 -29.06
N PRO A 74 16.43 -18.66 -29.93
CA PRO A 74 15.10 -18.23 -29.48
C PRO A 74 14.41 -19.30 -28.62
N ALA A 75 14.59 -20.57 -28.94
CA ALA A 75 14.02 -21.67 -28.15
C ALA A 75 14.63 -21.72 -26.74
N ALA A 76 15.95 -21.52 -26.60
CA ALA A 76 16.59 -21.41 -25.30
C ALA A 76 16.02 -20.24 -24.45
N SER A 77 15.76 -19.09 -25.09
CA SER A 77 15.16 -17.94 -24.40
C SER A 77 13.71 -18.20 -23.95
N ALA A 78 12.91 -18.92 -24.74
CA ALA A 78 11.54 -19.27 -24.41
C ALA A 78 11.47 -20.34 -23.28
N ILE A 79 12.37 -21.33 -23.33
CA ILE A 79 12.46 -22.39 -22.32
C ILE A 79 12.90 -21.80 -20.98
N SER A 80 13.97 -21.01 -20.93
CA SER A 80 14.41 -20.33 -19.70
C SER A 80 13.35 -19.36 -19.16
N GLY A 81 12.55 -18.74 -20.02
CA GLY A 81 11.43 -17.87 -19.63
C GLY A 81 10.26 -18.60 -18.96
N SER A 82 10.08 -19.90 -19.21
CA SER A 82 8.98 -20.74 -18.69
C SER A 82 9.43 -21.71 -17.59
N TRP A 83 10.70 -22.14 -17.65
CA TRP A 83 11.35 -23.08 -16.74
C TRP A 83 12.65 -22.46 -16.18
N SER A 84 12.49 -21.41 -15.37
CA SER A 84 13.61 -20.74 -14.72
C SER A 84 14.06 -21.44 -13.42
N LEU A 85 15.36 -21.49 -13.16
CA LEU A 85 15.91 -22.05 -11.91
C LEU A 85 15.38 -21.30 -10.69
N ALA A 86 15.33 -19.97 -10.80
CA ALA A 86 14.88 -19.08 -9.74
C ALA A 86 13.45 -19.36 -9.24
N GLN A 87 12.56 -19.93 -10.08
CA GLN A 87 11.15 -20.15 -9.73
C GLN A 87 10.83 -21.59 -9.32
N ARG A 88 11.47 -22.57 -9.96
CA ARG A 88 11.04 -23.99 -9.87
C ARG A 88 12.03 -24.90 -9.15
N GLY A 89 13.20 -24.37 -8.76
CA GLY A 89 14.26 -25.12 -8.11
C GLY A 89 15.04 -26.04 -9.05
N VAL A 90 16.26 -26.38 -8.66
CA VAL A 90 17.22 -27.11 -9.51
C VAL A 90 16.70 -28.48 -9.96
N SER A 91 16.03 -29.22 -9.08
CA SER A 91 15.57 -30.60 -9.34
C SER A 91 14.53 -30.72 -10.45
N ARG A 92 13.74 -29.66 -10.69
CA ARG A 92 12.69 -29.64 -11.74
C ARG A 92 13.17 -29.06 -13.06
N VAL A 93 14.21 -28.24 -13.04
CA VAL A 93 14.70 -27.49 -14.20
C VAL A 93 15.85 -28.21 -14.91
N LEU A 94 16.75 -28.83 -14.15
CA LEU A 94 17.87 -29.57 -14.71
C LEU A 94 17.46 -30.69 -15.70
N PRO A 95 16.45 -31.55 -15.41
CA PRO A 95 16.06 -32.59 -16.37
C PRO A 95 15.43 -32.02 -17.65
N THR A 96 14.65 -30.93 -17.57
CA THR A 96 14.06 -30.31 -18.75
C THR A 96 15.12 -29.64 -19.63
N TRP A 97 16.13 -29.01 -19.02
CA TRP A 97 17.27 -28.44 -19.73
C TRP A 97 18.14 -29.52 -20.37
N ALA A 98 18.45 -30.59 -19.63
CA ALA A 98 19.20 -31.73 -20.15
C ALA A 98 18.47 -32.40 -21.34
N ALA A 99 17.16 -32.64 -21.21
CA ALA A 99 16.35 -33.22 -22.29
C ALA A 99 16.29 -32.31 -23.53
N SER A 100 16.13 -30.99 -23.34
CA SER A 100 16.11 -30.02 -24.44
C SER A 100 17.47 -29.95 -25.15
N ALA A 101 18.57 -29.96 -24.40
CA ALA A 101 19.92 -29.97 -24.96
C ALA A 101 20.25 -31.27 -25.70
N ALA A 102 19.81 -32.41 -25.18
CA ALA A 102 19.94 -33.70 -25.86
C ALA A 102 19.15 -33.73 -27.18
N LEU A 103 17.91 -33.21 -27.17
CA LEU A 103 17.09 -33.10 -28.38
C LEU A 103 17.75 -32.22 -29.44
N VAL A 104 18.27 -31.05 -29.05
CA VAL A 104 19.00 -30.16 -29.96
C VAL A 104 20.24 -30.84 -30.53
N GLY A 105 21.01 -31.57 -29.69
CA GLY A 105 22.17 -32.31 -30.13
C GLY A 105 21.83 -33.42 -31.15
N LEU A 106 20.76 -34.18 -30.90
CA LEU A 106 20.29 -35.23 -31.80
C LEU A 106 19.81 -34.66 -33.14
N LEU A 107 19.04 -33.57 -33.12
CA LEU A 107 18.57 -32.89 -34.34
C LEU A 107 19.74 -32.32 -35.14
N SER A 108 20.68 -31.64 -34.49
CA SER A 108 21.86 -31.08 -35.17
C SER A 108 22.77 -32.16 -35.73
N GLY A 109 23.01 -33.25 -35.00
CA GLY A 109 23.79 -34.39 -35.46
C GLY A 109 23.13 -35.09 -36.66
N GLY A 110 21.82 -35.31 -36.60
CA GLY A 110 21.04 -35.93 -37.68
C GLY A 110 20.99 -35.09 -38.95
N MET A 111 20.81 -33.77 -38.84
CA MET A 111 20.86 -32.88 -40.01
C MET A 111 22.27 -32.77 -40.59
N SER A 112 23.32 -32.74 -39.75
CA SER A 112 24.71 -32.79 -40.20
C SER A 112 25.00 -34.05 -41.02
N TRP A 113 24.49 -35.20 -40.56
CA TRP A 113 24.59 -36.48 -41.27
C TRP A 113 23.85 -36.45 -42.62
N GLY A 114 22.62 -35.94 -42.64
CA GLY A 114 21.85 -35.79 -43.88
C GLY A 114 22.51 -34.85 -44.88
N TRP A 115 23.05 -33.72 -44.42
CA TRP A 115 23.77 -32.76 -45.25
C TRP A 115 25.04 -33.38 -45.87
N ALA A 116 25.86 -34.06 -45.07
CA ALA A 116 27.07 -34.71 -45.55
C ALA A 116 26.77 -35.82 -46.58
N SER A 117 25.66 -36.54 -46.39
CA SER A 117 25.19 -37.56 -47.32
C SER A 117 24.79 -36.95 -48.68
N LEU A 118 24.12 -35.80 -48.68
CA LEU A 118 23.76 -35.07 -49.89
C LEU A 118 24.97 -34.50 -50.63
N CYS A 119 25.98 -34.03 -49.90
CA CYS A 119 27.19 -33.47 -50.48
C CYS A 119 28.19 -34.53 -50.98
N GLY A 120 27.89 -35.82 -50.84
CA GLY A 120 28.78 -36.90 -51.25
C GLY A 120 30.07 -36.99 -50.41
N THR A 121 30.11 -36.37 -49.23
CA THR A 121 31.27 -36.37 -48.32
C THR A 121 31.18 -37.49 -47.27
N ALA A 122 30.31 -38.48 -47.51
CA ALA A 122 30.09 -39.62 -46.63
C ALA A 122 31.29 -40.59 -46.66
N GLY A 123 32.22 -40.41 -45.72
CA GLY A 123 33.37 -41.28 -45.50
C GLY A 123 33.39 -41.91 -44.09
N PRO A 124 34.41 -42.72 -43.77
CA PRO A 124 34.54 -43.39 -42.47
C PRO A 124 34.61 -42.41 -41.27
N HIS A 125 34.96 -41.15 -41.52
CA HIS A 125 35.00 -40.10 -40.49
C HIS A 125 33.64 -39.46 -40.19
N LEU A 126 32.58 -39.76 -40.96
CA LEU A 126 31.27 -39.09 -40.85
C LEU A 126 30.60 -39.29 -39.48
N SER A 127 30.71 -40.47 -38.89
CA SER A 127 30.14 -40.77 -37.56
C SER A 127 30.79 -39.94 -36.46
N ALA A 128 32.11 -39.77 -36.50
CA ALA A 128 32.85 -38.93 -35.55
C ALA A 128 32.45 -37.45 -35.68
N VAL A 129 32.32 -36.94 -36.91
CA VAL A 129 31.94 -35.53 -37.14
C VAL A 129 30.51 -35.22 -36.70
N THR A 130 29.58 -36.12 -37.01
CA THR A 130 28.16 -35.95 -36.62
C THR A 130 27.98 -35.99 -35.10
N THR A 131 28.71 -36.87 -34.42
CA THR A 131 28.68 -36.98 -32.96
C THR A 131 29.32 -35.76 -32.30
N ALA A 132 30.46 -35.28 -32.81
CA ALA A 132 31.10 -34.06 -32.34
C ALA A 132 30.20 -32.83 -32.54
N THR A 133 29.54 -32.71 -33.69
CA THR A 133 28.61 -31.61 -33.99
C THR A 133 27.40 -31.62 -33.05
N GLY A 134 26.82 -32.80 -32.78
CA GLY A 134 25.73 -32.94 -31.83
C GLY A 134 26.11 -32.55 -30.40
N LEU A 135 27.27 -33.01 -29.91
CA LEU A 135 27.77 -32.67 -28.57
C LEU A 135 28.06 -31.18 -28.41
N LEU A 136 28.68 -30.56 -29.41
CA LEU A 136 28.95 -29.11 -29.42
C LEU A 136 27.64 -28.30 -29.45
N ALA A 137 26.64 -28.74 -30.22
CA ALA A 137 25.32 -28.11 -30.25
C ALA A 137 24.59 -28.23 -28.90
N SER A 138 24.64 -29.39 -28.24
CA SER A 138 24.08 -29.58 -26.89
C SER A 138 24.76 -28.69 -25.85
N LEU A 139 26.09 -28.62 -25.87
CA LEU A 139 26.86 -27.79 -24.94
C LEU A 139 26.54 -26.31 -25.15
N PHE A 140 26.55 -25.85 -26.40
CA PHE A 140 26.21 -24.47 -26.75
C PHE A 140 24.79 -24.10 -26.30
N PHE A 141 23.82 -25.01 -26.50
CA PHE A 141 22.45 -24.80 -26.08
C PHE A 141 22.29 -24.73 -24.56
N LEU A 142 23.02 -25.55 -23.80
CA LEU A 142 23.05 -25.46 -22.32
C LEU A 142 23.60 -24.12 -21.83
N VAL A 143 24.70 -23.64 -22.43
CA VAL A 143 25.27 -22.33 -22.10
C VAL A 143 24.27 -21.22 -22.43
N ALA A 144 23.59 -21.29 -23.57
CA ALA A 144 22.55 -20.33 -23.95
C ALA A 144 21.37 -20.33 -22.97
N LEU A 145 20.94 -21.51 -22.48
CA LEU A 145 19.90 -21.64 -21.44
C LEU A 145 20.32 -20.99 -20.12
N MET A 146 21.54 -21.27 -19.65
CA MET A 146 22.07 -20.69 -18.41
C MET A 146 22.17 -19.17 -18.49
N LEU A 147 22.70 -18.64 -19.59
CA LEU A 147 22.83 -17.19 -19.79
C LEU A 147 21.46 -16.51 -19.86
N ALA A 148 20.51 -17.10 -20.58
CA ALA A 148 19.15 -16.56 -20.69
C ALA A 148 18.43 -16.58 -19.34
N ASP A 149 18.59 -17.63 -18.53
CA ASP A 149 18.01 -17.68 -17.19
C ASP A 149 18.64 -16.67 -16.22
N ALA A 150 19.97 -16.52 -16.24
CA ALA A 150 20.68 -15.54 -15.42
C ALA A 150 20.21 -14.11 -15.72
N VAL A 151 20.08 -13.78 -17.01
CA VAL A 151 19.59 -12.47 -17.46
C VAL A 151 18.13 -12.25 -17.04
N ASN A 152 17.27 -13.26 -17.19
CA ASN A 152 15.88 -13.21 -16.73
C ASN A 152 15.79 -13.06 -15.20
N ALA A 153 16.68 -13.72 -14.45
CA ALA A 153 16.75 -13.59 -13.00
C ALA A 153 17.15 -12.17 -12.57
N GLN A 154 18.14 -11.58 -13.25
CA GLN A 154 18.55 -10.20 -12.98
C GLN A 154 17.43 -9.19 -13.25
N ALA A 155 16.71 -9.34 -14.37
CA ALA A 155 15.57 -8.48 -14.68
C ALA A 155 14.48 -8.56 -13.59
N ARG A 156 14.13 -9.78 -13.15
CA ARG A 156 13.17 -10.00 -12.06
C ARG A 156 13.62 -9.38 -10.74
N TRP A 157 14.92 -9.44 -10.43
CA TRP A 157 15.47 -8.87 -9.21
C TRP A 157 15.35 -7.34 -9.21
N LEU A 158 15.69 -6.69 -10.33
CA LEU A 158 15.52 -5.24 -10.49
C LEU A 158 14.04 -4.83 -10.39
N GLU A 159 13.13 -5.56 -11.03
CA GLU A 159 11.68 -5.31 -10.91
C GLU A 159 11.17 -5.52 -9.47
N ALA A 160 11.73 -6.47 -8.72
CA ALA A 160 11.38 -6.69 -7.32
C ALA A 160 11.87 -5.54 -6.43
N GLN A 161 13.10 -5.06 -6.64
CA GLN A 161 13.63 -3.89 -5.92
C GLN A 161 12.79 -2.64 -6.17
N GLN A 162 12.46 -2.34 -7.43
CA GLN A 162 11.63 -1.18 -7.77
C GLN A 162 10.25 -1.26 -7.12
N ARG A 163 9.63 -2.44 -7.11
CA ARG A 163 8.33 -2.65 -6.43
C ARG A 163 8.44 -2.44 -4.92
N GLN A 164 9.55 -2.85 -4.31
CA GLN A 164 9.79 -2.67 -2.89
C GLN A 164 9.96 -1.18 -2.55
N GLU A 165 10.77 -0.44 -3.30
CA GLU A 165 10.95 1.00 -3.13
C GLU A 165 9.63 1.75 -3.26
N GLN A 166 8.86 1.48 -4.33
CA GLN A 166 7.55 2.09 -4.53
C GLN A 166 6.57 1.78 -3.38
N SER A 167 6.61 0.56 -2.82
CA SER A 167 5.78 0.20 -1.67
C SER A 167 6.18 0.96 -0.41
N MET A 168 7.48 1.16 -0.20
CA MET A 168 7.99 1.94 0.95
C MET A 168 7.61 3.42 0.84
N ASP A 169 7.74 4.00 -0.34
CA ASP A 169 7.37 5.40 -0.56
C ASP A 169 5.87 5.63 -0.37
N ARG A 170 5.02 4.74 -0.89
CA ARG A 170 3.57 4.78 -0.63
C ARG A 170 3.24 4.64 0.85
N ALA A 171 3.95 3.78 1.58
CA ALA A 171 3.75 3.61 3.02
C ALA A 171 4.14 4.89 3.78
N ARG A 172 5.27 5.52 3.43
CA ARG A 172 5.71 6.79 4.00
C ARG A 172 4.75 7.94 3.68
N GLU A 173 4.26 8.02 2.44
CA GLU A 173 3.25 9.02 2.07
C GLU A 173 1.96 8.82 2.85
N ALA A 174 1.50 7.57 3.02
CA ALA A 174 0.33 7.25 3.83
C ALA A 174 0.54 7.61 5.31
N GLU A 175 1.73 7.35 5.86
CA GLU A 175 2.10 7.73 7.23
C GLU A 175 2.15 9.27 7.40
N LEU A 176 2.76 9.99 6.45
CA LEU A 176 2.78 11.45 6.44
C LEU A 176 1.38 12.05 6.27
N LEU A 177 0.52 11.44 5.45
CA LEU A 177 -0.88 11.83 5.31
C LEU A 177 -1.65 11.56 6.62
N MET A 178 -1.42 10.42 7.27
CA MET A 178 -2.00 10.08 8.57
C MET A 178 -1.56 11.04 9.68
N LEU A 179 -0.32 11.54 9.63
CA LEU A 179 0.16 12.57 10.55
C LEU A 179 -0.45 13.93 10.24
N ARG A 180 -0.60 14.29 8.95
CA ARG A 180 -1.26 15.55 8.53
C ARG A 180 -2.74 15.59 8.88
N THR A 181 -3.45 14.46 8.81
CA THR A 181 -4.89 14.41 9.15
C THR A 181 -5.17 14.55 10.63
N GLN A 182 -4.17 14.37 11.51
CA GLN A 182 -4.32 14.54 12.96
C GLN A 182 -4.23 16.00 13.42
N ILE A 183 -3.86 16.95 12.54
CA ILE A 183 -3.84 18.38 12.83
C ILE A 183 -5.01 19.03 12.11
N GLN A 184 -5.89 19.70 12.86
CA GLN A 184 -6.95 20.52 12.30
C GLN A 184 -6.41 21.88 11.84
N PRO A 185 -6.20 22.11 10.52
CA PRO A 185 -5.50 23.31 10.08
C PRO A 185 -6.29 24.56 10.42
N HIS A 186 -7.62 24.51 10.28
CA HIS A 186 -8.49 25.64 10.58
C HIS A 186 -8.47 26.02 12.07
N PHE A 187 -8.55 25.04 12.97
CA PHE A 187 -8.43 25.30 14.41
C PHE A 187 -7.09 25.93 14.75
N LEU A 188 -5.98 25.39 14.20
CA LEU A 188 -4.64 25.93 14.40
C LEU A 188 -4.53 27.39 13.94
N PHE A 189 -5.01 27.70 12.73
CA PHE A 189 -4.99 29.08 12.22
C PHE A 189 -5.82 30.03 13.10
N ASN A 190 -6.99 29.59 13.58
CA ASN A 190 -7.81 30.39 14.48
C ASN A 190 -7.11 30.66 15.81
N CYS A 191 -6.46 29.65 16.39
CA CYS A 191 -5.71 29.82 17.63
C CYS A 191 -4.55 30.81 17.45
N LEU A 192 -3.79 30.70 16.36
CA LEU A 192 -2.69 31.62 16.07
C LEU A 192 -3.18 33.06 15.87
N ASN A 193 -4.33 33.26 15.22
CA ASN A 193 -4.93 34.58 15.06
C ASN A 193 -5.36 35.18 16.39
N SER A 194 -6.00 34.40 17.27
CA SER A 194 -6.36 34.82 18.62
C SER A 194 -5.13 35.17 19.45
N ILE A 195 -4.09 34.33 19.43
CA ILE A 195 -2.81 34.61 20.11
C ILE A 195 -2.21 35.92 19.60
N SER A 196 -2.15 36.10 18.28
CA SER A 196 -1.63 37.32 17.64
C SER A 196 -2.38 38.57 18.11
N ALA A 197 -3.72 38.53 18.15
CA ALA A 197 -4.53 39.63 18.67
C ALA A 197 -4.28 39.90 20.16
N LEU A 198 -4.16 38.85 20.98
CA LEU A 198 -3.88 38.97 22.42
C LEU A 198 -2.50 39.57 22.69
N THR A 199 -1.48 39.35 21.84
CA THR A 199 -0.13 39.88 22.09
C THR A 199 -0.06 41.39 22.33
N GLN A 200 -1.01 42.16 21.80
CA GLN A 200 -1.05 43.62 21.93
C GLN A 200 -1.82 44.09 23.17
N PHE A 201 -2.87 43.37 23.58
CA PHE A 201 -3.83 43.84 24.59
C PHE A 201 -3.84 43.00 25.88
N ASP A 202 -3.44 41.73 25.80
CA ASP A 202 -3.28 40.81 26.93
C ASP A 202 -2.13 39.82 26.65
N PRO A 203 -0.86 40.23 26.87
CA PRO A 203 0.30 39.38 26.66
C PRO A 203 0.32 38.14 27.57
N ALA A 204 -0.31 38.21 28.75
CA ALA A 204 -0.41 37.08 29.66
C ALA A 204 -1.36 36.02 29.09
N GLY A 205 -2.56 36.43 28.66
CA GLY A 205 -3.50 35.55 27.97
C GLY A 205 -2.93 34.94 26.68
N ALA A 206 -2.15 35.70 25.90
CA ALA A 206 -1.45 35.18 24.72
C ALA A 206 -0.48 34.05 25.08
N ARG A 207 0.28 34.20 26.17
CA ARG A 207 1.20 33.19 26.68
C ARG A 207 0.44 31.95 27.17
N ASP A 208 -0.62 32.14 27.93
CA ASP A 208 -1.43 31.04 28.48
C ASP A 208 -2.11 30.24 27.35
N MET A 209 -2.71 30.92 26.37
CA MET A 209 -3.29 30.28 25.19
C MET A 209 -2.24 29.51 24.38
N THR A 210 -1.00 30.02 24.28
CA THR A 210 0.11 29.30 23.61
C THR A 210 0.46 28.01 24.35
N LEU A 211 0.50 28.03 25.69
CA LEU A 211 0.75 26.85 26.50
C LEU A 211 -0.39 25.83 26.42
N GLN A 212 -1.65 26.30 26.45
CA GLN A 212 -2.82 25.45 26.25
C GLN A 212 -2.81 24.79 24.87
N LEU A 213 -2.47 25.52 23.82
CA LEU A 213 -2.35 24.98 22.46
C LEU A 213 -1.25 23.91 22.36
N ALA A 214 -0.09 24.14 22.99
CA ALA A 214 0.98 23.15 23.05
C ALA A 214 0.58 21.90 23.86
N GLN A 215 -0.14 22.08 24.97
CA GLN A 215 -0.69 20.99 25.77
C GLN A 215 -1.71 20.17 24.97
N TYR A 216 -2.63 20.85 24.27
CA TYR A 216 -3.62 20.23 23.40
C TYR A 216 -2.96 19.30 22.38
N PHE A 217 -2.02 19.79 21.57
CA PHE A 217 -1.35 18.95 20.57
C PHE A 217 -0.57 17.79 21.19
N ARG A 218 0.09 18.01 22.33
CA ARG A 218 0.79 16.94 23.05
C ARG A 218 -0.17 15.85 23.49
N GLN A 219 -1.33 16.21 24.05
CA GLN A 219 -2.37 15.27 24.46
C GLN A 219 -2.95 14.54 23.25
N THR A 220 -3.25 15.24 22.14
CA THR A 220 -3.75 14.61 20.91
C THR A 220 -2.79 13.51 20.44
N LEU A 221 -1.48 13.79 20.36
CA LEU A 221 -0.47 12.81 19.93
C LEU A 221 -0.36 11.61 20.86
N VAL A 222 -0.52 11.80 22.17
CA VAL A 222 -0.47 10.70 23.15
C VAL A 222 -1.74 9.84 23.07
N LEU A 223 -2.91 10.46 22.95
CA LEU A 223 -4.19 9.76 22.90
C LEU A 223 -4.34 8.97 21.59
N THR A 224 -3.93 9.53 20.44
CA THR A 224 -4.06 8.85 19.13
C THR A 224 -3.17 7.62 18.98
N GLN A 225 -2.09 7.51 19.76
CA GLN A 225 -1.21 6.33 19.78
C GLN A 225 -1.79 5.15 20.56
N ARG A 226 -2.77 5.38 21.44
CA ARG A 226 -3.38 4.33 22.27
C ARG A 226 -4.55 3.67 21.56
N ARG A 227 -4.76 2.39 21.82
CA ARG A 227 -5.91 1.65 21.25
C ARG A 227 -7.23 2.00 21.93
N LEU A 228 -7.20 2.16 23.24
CA LEU A 228 -8.32 2.54 24.10
C LEU A 228 -7.81 3.57 25.13
N VAL A 229 -8.67 4.49 25.49
CA VAL A 229 -8.47 5.55 26.50
C VAL A 229 -9.71 5.61 27.38
N THR A 230 -9.58 6.19 28.57
CA THR A 230 -10.74 6.42 29.44
C THR A 230 -11.57 7.60 28.95
N LEU A 231 -12.85 7.66 29.32
CA LEU A 231 -13.67 8.84 29.09
C LEU A 231 -13.10 10.06 29.81
N GLU A 232 -12.52 9.87 31.01
CA GLU A 232 -11.81 10.93 31.74
C GLU A 232 -10.73 11.60 30.88
N GLU A 233 -9.92 10.80 30.18
CA GLU A 233 -8.88 11.31 29.30
C GLU A 233 -9.44 12.07 28.09
N GLU A 234 -10.54 11.59 27.49
CA GLU A 234 -11.24 12.31 26.40
C GLU A 234 -11.85 13.63 26.89
N LEU A 235 -12.47 13.63 28.08
CA LEU A 235 -13.06 14.83 28.70
C LEU A 235 -11.97 15.85 29.04
N ALA A 236 -10.87 15.42 29.64
CA ALA A 236 -9.74 16.28 29.96
C ALA A 236 -9.13 16.91 28.70
N HIS A 237 -9.01 16.13 27.62
CA HIS A 237 -8.55 16.65 26.33
C HIS A 237 -9.57 17.64 25.71
N GLY A 238 -10.86 17.29 25.74
CA GLY A 238 -11.94 18.14 25.27
C GLY A 238 -12.04 19.45 26.05
N GLN A 239 -11.74 19.44 27.35
CA GLN A 239 -11.72 20.64 28.18
C GLN A 239 -10.65 21.63 27.73
N VAL A 240 -9.42 21.16 27.47
CA VAL A 240 -8.35 22.03 26.94
C VAL A 240 -8.76 22.65 25.61
N PHE A 241 -9.39 21.87 24.72
CA PHE A 241 -9.95 22.40 23.47
C PHE A 241 -11.00 23.49 23.70
N LEU A 242 -11.96 23.24 24.59
CA LEU A 242 -13.03 24.19 24.91
C LEU A 242 -12.50 25.47 25.57
N ASP A 243 -11.46 25.38 26.40
CA ASP A 243 -10.82 26.54 27.02
C ASP A 243 -10.13 27.43 25.98
N ILE A 244 -9.43 26.83 25.01
CA ILE A 244 -8.84 27.55 23.88
C ILE A 244 -9.94 28.24 23.04
N GLU A 245 -11.01 27.53 22.74
CA GLU A 245 -12.14 28.07 21.96
C GLU A 245 -12.91 29.16 22.71
N ARG A 246 -12.97 29.09 24.04
CA ARG A 246 -13.59 30.11 24.89
C ARG A 246 -12.90 31.47 24.78
N VAL A 247 -11.58 31.50 24.54
CA VAL A 247 -10.87 32.75 24.22
C VAL A 247 -11.44 33.43 22.97
N ARG A 248 -11.86 32.65 21.96
CA ARG A 248 -12.43 33.18 20.71
C ARG A 248 -13.90 33.58 20.85
N PHE A 249 -14.69 32.76 21.53
CA PHE A 249 -16.13 32.98 21.64
C PHE A 249 -16.53 33.86 22.83
N GLY A 250 -15.64 34.05 23.80
CA GLY A 250 -15.92 34.76 25.05
C GLY A 250 -17.16 34.18 25.74
N ASP A 251 -18.02 35.09 26.20
CA ASP A 251 -19.24 34.75 26.93
C ASP A 251 -20.31 34.03 26.08
N ARG A 252 -20.14 33.99 24.76
CA ARG A 252 -21.05 33.27 23.84
C ARG A 252 -20.92 31.75 23.94
N LEU A 253 -19.82 31.24 24.50
CA LEU A 253 -19.62 29.79 24.69
C LEU A 253 -19.82 29.41 26.16
N GLN A 254 -20.95 28.77 26.44
CA GLN A 254 -21.21 28.11 27.71
C GLN A 254 -20.98 26.61 27.58
N VAL A 255 -20.40 26.00 28.61
CA VAL A 255 -20.08 24.57 28.64
C VAL A 255 -20.67 23.97 29.89
N GLN A 256 -21.40 22.87 29.74
CA GLN A 256 -21.93 22.08 30.85
C GLN A 256 -21.47 20.64 30.67
N VAL A 257 -20.75 20.10 31.65
CA VAL A 257 -20.33 18.69 31.68
C VAL A 257 -21.08 18.02 32.83
N LEU A 258 -21.86 16.99 32.51
CA LEU A 258 -22.62 16.19 33.46
C LEU A 258 -22.19 14.74 33.31
N ASP A 259 -21.32 14.29 34.19
CA ASP A 259 -20.83 12.92 34.17
C ASP A 259 -20.93 12.25 35.55
N HIS A 260 -21.02 10.93 35.53
CA HIS A 260 -20.93 10.11 36.73
C HIS A 260 -19.52 9.54 36.83
N GLU A 261 -18.98 9.41 38.05
CA GLU A 261 -17.64 8.86 38.32
C GLU A 261 -17.44 7.48 37.66
N ARG A 262 -18.47 6.63 37.65
CA ARG A 262 -18.45 5.33 36.96
C ARG A 262 -18.35 5.42 35.44
N ALA A 263 -18.75 6.54 34.83
CA ALA A 263 -18.64 6.77 33.39
C ALA A 263 -17.23 7.19 32.99
N GLN A 264 -16.54 7.98 33.82
CA GLN A 264 -15.18 8.48 33.57
C GLN A 264 -14.16 7.35 33.34
N ALA A 265 -14.26 6.26 34.11
CA ALA A 265 -13.36 5.12 33.99
C ALA A 265 -13.63 4.20 32.78
N VAL A 266 -14.70 4.43 32.01
CA VAL A 266 -15.05 3.56 30.88
C VAL A 266 -14.04 3.74 29.74
N LEU A 267 -13.54 2.61 29.23
CA LEU A 267 -12.65 2.55 28.09
C LEU A 267 -13.41 2.72 26.76
N MET A 268 -12.87 3.59 25.93
CA MET A 268 -13.40 3.91 24.62
C MET A 268 -12.26 4.16 23.61
N PRO A 269 -12.53 4.07 22.30
CA PRO A 269 -11.57 4.49 21.28
C PRO A 269 -11.21 5.97 21.47
N PRO A 270 -9.95 6.38 21.24
CA PRO A 270 -9.59 7.78 21.35
C PRO A 270 -10.20 8.61 20.23
N MET A 271 -10.34 9.91 20.49
CA MET A 271 -10.85 10.97 19.62
C MET A 271 -12.31 10.74 19.18
N LEU A 272 -13.18 10.32 20.09
CA LEU A 272 -14.62 10.24 19.85
C LEU A 272 -15.34 11.50 20.29
N LEU A 273 -14.93 12.10 21.42
CA LEU A 273 -15.61 13.29 21.95
C LEU A 273 -15.24 14.55 21.15
N GLN A 274 -13.96 14.69 20.81
CA GLN A 274 -13.43 15.89 20.16
C GLN A 274 -14.17 16.27 18.86
N PRO A 275 -14.39 15.37 17.88
CA PRO A 275 -15.11 15.76 16.66
C PRO A 275 -16.56 16.17 16.91
N LEU A 276 -17.18 15.69 18.00
CA LEU A 276 -18.52 16.11 18.41
C LEU A 276 -18.51 17.52 19.01
N LEU A 277 -17.51 17.84 19.83
CA LEU A 277 -17.32 19.20 20.36
C LEU A 277 -17.08 20.19 19.22
N GLU A 278 -16.14 19.90 18.32
CA GLU A 278 -15.88 20.74 17.15
C GLU A 278 -17.14 20.97 16.30
N ASN A 279 -17.94 19.92 16.08
CA ASN A 279 -19.21 20.02 15.38
C ASN A 279 -20.19 20.93 16.14
N ALA A 280 -20.28 20.79 17.47
CA ALA A 280 -21.14 21.61 18.32
C ALA A 280 -20.76 23.10 18.31
N LEU A 281 -19.47 23.44 18.32
CA LEU A 281 -19.05 24.83 18.21
C LEU A 281 -19.24 25.37 16.78
N LYS A 282 -18.86 24.61 15.76
CA LYS A 282 -18.91 25.08 14.37
C LYS A 282 -20.33 25.26 13.85
N HIS A 283 -21.21 24.32 14.14
CA HIS A 283 -22.58 24.28 13.61
C HIS A 283 -23.66 24.68 14.63
N GLY A 284 -23.28 24.87 15.89
CA GLY A 284 -24.16 25.42 16.92
C GLY A 284 -23.73 26.83 17.30
N VAL A 285 -22.75 26.93 18.19
CA VAL A 285 -22.37 28.20 18.84
C VAL A 285 -21.96 29.28 17.83
N ALA A 286 -21.22 28.93 16.77
CA ALA A 286 -20.78 29.88 15.76
C ALA A 286 -21.93 30.37 14.86
N GLU A 287 -22.93 29.52 14.59
CA GLU A 287 -24.07 29.83 13.72
C GLU A 287 -25.21 30.54 14.49
N CYS A 288 -25.25 30.44 15.82
CA CYS A 288 -26.20 31.15 16.68
C CYS A 288 -25.67 32.54 17.09
N LEU A 289 -26.40 33.62 16.78
CA LEU A 289 -25.99 35.00 17.09
C LEU A 289 -25.67 35.21 18.58
N ASP A 290 -26.55 34.73 19.46
CA ASP A 290 -26.39 34.87 20.92
C ASP A 290 -25.41 33.85 21.53
N GLY A 291 -24.79 33.01 20.69
CA GLY A 291 -23.94 31.91 21.14
C GLY A 291 -24.75 30.69 21.56
N GLY A 292 -24.25 29.94 22.55
CA GLY A 292 -24.88 28.70 22.94
C GLY A 292 -24.23 27.97 24.10
N THR A 293 -25.00 27.04 24.67
CA THR A 293 -24.48 26.05 25.61
C THR A 293 -24.15 24.75 24.87
N VAL A 294 -22.91 24.30 24.99
CA VAL A 294 -22.51 22.94 24.63
C VAL A 294 -22.63 22.07 25.88
N ARG A 295 -23.52 21.08 25.85
CA ARG A 295 -23.74 20.16 26.97
C ARG A 295 -23.13 18.80 26.63
N VAL A 296 -22.25 18.31 27.49
CA VAL A 296 -21.68 16.96 27.41
C VAL A 296 -22.26 16.15 28.57
N GLU A 297 -22.92 15.04 28.26
CA GLU A 297 -23.53 14.17 29.26
C GLU A 297 -23.00 12.75 29.09
N ALA A 298 -22.53 12.15 30.19
CA ALA A 298 -22.04 10.78 30.20
C ALA A 298 -22.67 9.98 31.34
N MET A 299 -23.41 8.94 30.98
CA MET A 299 -24.05 8.06 31.95
C MET A 299 -23.78 6.60 31.62
N VAL A 300 -23.60 5.80 32.67
CA VAL A 300 -23.63 4.34 32.57
C VAL A 300 -25.03 3.87 32.89
N GLN A 301 -25.65 3.17 31.95
CA GLN A 301 -26.94 2.52 32.14
C GLN A 301 -26.78 1.04 31.78
N ASP A 302 -26.96 0.16 32.76
CA ASP A 302 -26.72 -1.29 32.64
C ASP A 302 -25.29 -1.58 32.13
N ASP A 303 -25.19 -2.27 30.98
CA ASP A 303 -23.93 -2.63 30.33
C ASP A 303 -23.47 -1.63 29.27
N TRP A 304 -24.05 -0.43 29.25
CA TRP A 304 -23.83 0.55 28.19
C TRP A 304 -23.37 1.90 28.74
N LEU A 305 -22.36 2.48 28.09
CA LEU A 305 -22.04 3.90 28.21
C LEU A 305 -22.86 4.67 27.19
N ARG A 306 -23.58 5.69 27.66
CA ARG A 306 -24.25 6.69 26.83
C ARG A 306 -23.54 8.03 26.98
N LEU A 307 -22.90 8.47 25.92
CA LEU A 307 -22.21 9.75 25.83
C LEU A 307 -22.94 10.63 24.82
N SER A 308 -23.48 11.76 25.25
CA SER A 308 -24.08 12.74 24.34
C SER A 308 -23.43 14.10 24.39
N VAL A 309 -23.37 14.73 23.21
CA VAL A 309 -23.03 16.14 23.04
C VAL A 309 -24.23 16.85 22.42
N THR A 310 -24.70 17.90 23.07
CA THR A 310 -25.86 18.69 22.66
C THR A 310 -25.45 20.15 22.45
N ASN A 311 -25.97 20.78 21.41
CA ASN A 311 -25.76 22.19 21.10
C ASN A 311 -27.02 22.83 20.51
N PRO A 312 -27.20 24.16 20.61
CA PRO A 312 -28.32 24.83 19.97
C PRO A 312 -28.22 24.74 18.45
N LEU A 313 -29.36 24.76 17.79
CA LEU A 313 -29.52 24.96 16.36
C LEU A 313 -29.90 26.42 16.08
N PRO A 314 -29.44 27.00 14.96
CA PRO A 314 -29.91 28.32 14.54
C PRO A 314 -31.43 28.31 14.30
N PRO A 315 -32.14 29.39 14.66
CA PRO A 315 -33.60 29.48 14.60
C PRO A 315 -34.18 29.33 13.19
N ASP A 316 -33.43 29.72 12.15
CA ASP A 316 -33.75 29.47 10.75
C ASP A 316 -32.72 28.48 10.16
N PRO A 317 -33.05 27.19 9.96
CA PRO A 317 -32.20 26.35 9.13
C PRO A 317 -32.15 26.99 7.73
N PRO A 318 -30.97 27.14 7.10
CA PRO A 318 -30.90 27.75 5.77
C PRO A 318 -31.88 27.03 4.84
N ALA A 319 -32.63 27.77 4.02
CA ALA A 319 -33.72 27.27 3.16
C ALA A 319 -33.33 26.14 2.17
N HIS A 320 -32.05 25.77 2.14
CA HIS A 320 -31.47 24.69 1.35
C HIS A 320 -30.79 23.61 2.20
N ALA A 321 -31.02 23.55 3.51
CA ALA A 321 -30.48 22.51 4.38
C ALA A 321 -31.09 21.16 3.97
N PRO A 322 -30.31 20.24 3.37
CA PRO A 322 -30.84 18.94 2.97
C PRO A 322 -31.28 18.14 4.22
N PRO A 323 -32.23 17.20 4.09
CA PRO A 323 -32.60 16.30 5.19
C PRO A 323 -31.36 15.59 5.77
N LEU A 324 -31.42 15.13 7.03
CA LEU A 324 -30.31 14.53 7.80
C LEU A 324 -29.40 13.56 7.01
N ALA A 325 -29.94 12.87 6.00
CA ALA A 325 -29.21 11.95 5.12
C ALA A 325 -28.28 12.63 4.09
N ALA A 326 -28.37 13.94 3.88
CA ALA A 326 -27.74 14.65 2.76
C ALA A 326 -26.94 15.91 3.17
N HIS A 327 -26.65 16.11 4.47
CA HIS A 327 -25.66 17.11 4.89
C HIS A 327 -24.26 16.70 4.42
N GLN A 328 -23.90 17.13 3.22
CA GLN A 328 -22.55 17.09 2.64
C GLN A 328 -21.73 18.35 3.04
N GLY A 329 -21.78 18.73 4.32
CA GLY A 329 -20.56 19.30 4.90
C GLY A 329 -19.48 18.23 4.83
N THR A 330 -18.20 18.57 4.91
CA THR A 330 -17.11 17.59 4.68
C THR A 330 -17.24 16.28 5.46
N GLY A 331 -18.06 16.21 6.54
CA GLY A 331 -18.73 14.98 7.00
C GLY A 331 -17.81 13.89 7.54
N THR A 332 -16.51 14.13 7.44
CA THR A 332 -15.43 13.20 7.76
C THR A 332 -15.41 12.91 9.25
N GLY A 333 -15.67 13.88 10.12
CA GLY A 333 -15.65 13.68 11.58
C GLY A 333 -16.66 12.63 12.06
N LEU A 334 -17.95 12.83 11.77
CA LEU A 334 -19.01 11.89 12.16
C LEU A 334 -18.90 10.55 11.42
N ALA A 335 -18.48 10.55 10.15
CA ALA A 335 -18.21 9.33 9.40
C ALA A 335 -17.04 8.52 10.00
N ASN A 336 -15.96 9.20 10.41
CA ASN A 336 -14.81 8.58 11.07
C ASN A 336 -15.20 7.99 12.42
N ILE A 337 -16.06 8.67 13.20
CA ILE A 337 -16.63 8.12 14.43
C ILE A 337 -17.39 6.83 14.13
N ARG A 338 -18.32 6.83 13.16
CA ARG A 338 -19.09 5.63 12.77
C ARG A 338 -18.17 4.48 12.36
N GLN A 339 -17.18 4.75 11.50
CA GLN A 339 -16.23 3.74 11.04
C GLN A 339 -15.38 3.18 12.19
N ARG A 340 -14.94 4.04 13.12
CA ARG A 340 -14.15 3.64 14.28
C ARG A 340 -14.96 2.78 15.24
N LEU A 341 -16.21 3.15 15.52
CA LEU A 341 -17.12 2.35 16.33
C LEU A 341 -17.40 0.98 15.69
N ALA A 342 -17.70 0.96 14.39
CA ALA A 342 -17.94 -0.28 13.66
C ALA A 342 -16.72 -1.22 13.64
N SER A 343 -15.51 -0.67 13.51
CA SER A 343 -14.25 -1.44 13.50
C SER A 343 -13.96 -2.13 14.84
N LEU A 344 -14.31 -1.50 15.96
CA LEU A 344 -13.97 -2.01 17.30
C LEU A 344 -15.11 -2.76 17.99
N TYR A 345 -16.37 -2.41 17.72
CA TYR A 345 -17.54 -2.97 18.41
C TYR A 345 -18.57 -3.60 17.45
N GLY A 346 -18.32 -3.59 16.13
CA GLY A 346 -19.27 -4.11 15.16
C GLY A 346 -20.62 -3.39 15.24
N THR A 347 -21.70 -4.14 15.41
CA THR A 347 -23.06 -3.62 15.55
C THR A 347 -23.45 -3.25 16.99
N GLN A 348 -22.57 -3.46 17.96
CA GLN A 348 -22.88 -3.18 19.37
C GLN A 348 -22.81 -1.68 19.69
N ALA A 349 -21.93 -0.92 19.03
CA ALA A 349 -21.84 0.51 19.25
C ALA A 349 -22.53 1.31 18.13
N GLN A 350 -23.16 2.42 18.49
CA GLN A 350 -23.91 3.25 17.56
C GLN A 350 -23.73 4.75 17.83
N LEU A 351 -23.82 5.53 16.75
CA LEU A 351 -23.93 6.98 16.78
C LEU A 351 -25.31 7.38 16.24
N GLU A 352 -26.13 7.95 17.10
CA GLU A 352 -27.45 8.51 16.77
C GLU A 352 -27.37 10.03 16.73
N LEU A 353 -28.04 10.64 15.75
CA LEU A 353 -28.12 12.10 15.62
C LEU A 353 -29.59 12.48 15.66
N SER A 354 -29.96 13.42 16.51
CA SER A 354 -31.33 13.93 16.61
C SER A 354 -31.37 15.46 16.62
N ARG A 355 -32.52 16.00 16.21
CA ARG A 355 -32.84 17.43 16.30
C ARG A 355 -34.19 17.54 17.01
N GLN A 356 -34.21 18.15 18.18
CA GLN A 356 -35.42 18.31 19.00
C GLN A 356 -35.34 19.64 19.74
N ASP A 357 -36.46 20.34 19.83
CA ASP A 357 -36.61 21.56 20.65
C ASP A 357 -35.56 22.66 20.39
N GLY A 358 -35.13 22.79 19.13
CA GLY A 358 -34.10 23.78 18.75
C GLY A 358 -32.68 23.37 19.13
N GLU A 359 -32.45 22.13 19.52
CA GLU A 359 -31.12 21.58 19.82
C GLU A 359 -30.76 20.44 18.84
N PHE A 360 -29.47 20.30 18.57
CA PHE A 360 -28.87 19.15 17.91
C PHE A 360 -28.20 18.28 18.97
N ARG A 361 -28.45 16.97 18.92
CA ARG A 361 -27.84 16.00 19.83
C ARG A 361 -27.15 14.89 19.05
N ALA A 362 -25.89 14.63 19.39
CA ALA A 362 -25.16 13.45 18.97
C ALA A 362 -25.02 12.51 20.18
N LEU A 363 -25.54 11.28 20.07
CA LEU A 363 -25.51 10.26 21.11
C LEU A 363 -24.69 9.06 20.65
N ILE A 364 -23.59 8.79 21.36
CA ILE A 364 -22.82 7.56 21.24
C ILE A 364 -23.30 6.59 22.31
N THR A 365 -23.67 5.38 21.90
CA THR A 365 -23.89 4.24 22.80
C THR A 365 -22.86 3.17 22.51
N LEU A 366 -22.13 2.72 23.52
CA LEU A 366 -21.11 1.67 23.38
C LEU A 366 -21.09 0.73 24.61
N PRO A 367 -20.63 -0.53 24.45
CA PRO A 367 -20.55 -1.47 25.57
C PRO A 367 -19.57 -0.95 26.63
N ARG A 368 -20.02 -0.95 27.88
CA ARG A 368 -19.20 -0.56 29.03
C ARG A 368 -18.07 -1.55 29.22
N ARG A 369 -16.83 -1.04 29.25
CA ARG A 369 -15.62 -1.81 29.57
C ARG A 369 -14.73 -0.97 30.47
N TYR A 370 -14.26 -1.54 31.57
CA TYR A 370 -13.21 -0.94 32.40
C TYR A 370 -11.87 -1.59 32.09
N ALA A 371 -10.77 -0.93 32.42
CA ALA A 371 -9.49 -1.62 32.50
C ALA A 371 -9.64 -2.75 33.54
N HIS A 372 -9.06 -3.93 33.28
CA HIS A 372 -9.09 -5.04 34.23
C HIS A 372 -8.31 -4.66 35.51
N HIS A 373 -8.98 -3.95 36.42
CA HIS A 373 -8.74 -3.77 37.85
C HIS A 373 -9.71 -2.66 38.34
N ASP A 374 -10.48 -2.95 39.40
CA ASP A 374 -10.95 -1.97 40.41
C ASP A 374 -12.41 -1.45 40.47
N PHE A 375 -13.42 -2.07 39.84
CA PHE A 375 -14.83 -1.66 40.14
C PHE A 375 -15.84 -2.77 40.47
N ASP A 376 -15.41 -4.03 40.60
CA ASP A 376 -16.25 -5.09 41.16
C ASP A 376 -16.16 -5.12 42.71
N ALA A 377 -16.62 -4.04 43.34
CA ALA A 377 -17.04 -4.08 44.74
C ALA A 377 -18.57 -4.03 44.79
N HIS A 378 -19.20 -5.18 44.53
CA HIS A 378 -20.58 -5.42 44.98
C HIS A 378 -20.53 -5.95 46.43
N PRO A 379 -21.26 -5.35 47.39
CA PRO A 379 -21.62 -6.07 48.60
C PRO A 379 -22.64 -7.14 48.16
N GLY A 380 -22.25 -8.40 48.20
CA GLY A 380 -23.17 -9.52 47.97
C GLY A 380 -24.31 -9.51 49.01
N PRO A 381 -25.50 -10.00 48.67
CA PRO A 381 -26.61 -10.05 49.61
C PRO A 381 -26.32 -11.09 50.69
N ASP A 382 -26.62 -10.74 51.94
CA ASP A 382 -26.69 -11.66 53.07
C ASP A 382 -27.41 -12.97 52.68
N ARG A 383 -26.72 -14.09 52.90
CA ARG A 383 -27.32 -15.40 53.12
C ARG A 383 -26.56 -16.14 54.21
#